data_AF-A0A529LR91-F1
#
_entry.id   AF-A0A529LR91-F1
#
_cell.length_a   1.000
_cell.length_b   1.000
_cell.length_c   1.000
_cell.angle_alpha   90.00
_cell.angle_beta   90.00
_cell.angle_gamma   90.00
#
_symmetry.space_group_name_H-M   'P 1'
#
loop_
_entity.id
_entity.type
_entity.pdbx_description
1 polymer ?
#
loop_
_entity_poly.entity_id
_entity_poly.type
_entity_poly.pdbx_seq_one_letter_code
_entity_poly.pdbx_strand_id
1 'polypeptide(L)'
;MNADNDVRRYPGFGLFSAIFFAYLYLPIAVVVFYSFNANRIVSNWGGFSLHWYATALSNANLMTAVKTSLLVAAVATVASTLVALMAALVLVRGRDV
;
A
#
# COMPACT_ATOMS: atom_id res chain seq x y z
N MET A 1 5.67 -13.48 -44.11
CA MET A 1 6.09 -13.42 -42.69
C MET A 1 4.82 -13.62 -41.87
N ASN A 2 4.66 -14.81 -41.29
CA ASN A 2 3.42 -15.24 -40.63
C ASN A 2 3.22 -14.50 -39.30
N ALA A 3 1.98 -14.11 -39.02
CA ALA A 3 1.57 -13.36 -37.84
C ALA A 3 1.36 -14.24 -36.59
N ASP A 4 1.85 -15.48 -36.59
CA ASP A 4 1.47 -16.52 -35.61
C ASP A 4 2.46 -16.71 -34.46
N ASN A 5 3.36 -15.75 -34.25
CA ASN A 5 4.34 -15.78 -33.16
C ASN A 5 4.28 -14.48 -32.36
N ASP A 6 3.11 -14.24 -31.75
CA ASP A 6 2.94 -13.23 -30.72
C ASP A 6 3.64 -13.67 -29.42
N VAL A 7 4.94 -13.38 -29.35
CA VAL A 7 5.82 -13.58 -28.17
C VAL A 7 5.36 -12.82 -26.91
N ARG A 8 4.28 -12.04 -26.98
CA ARG A 8 3.75 -11.25 -25.86
C ARG A 8 2.72 -12.01 -25.00
N ARG A 9 2.20 -13.14 -25.46
CA ARG A 9 1.29 -13.98 -24.69
C ARG A 9 2.00 -15.24 -24.23
N TYR A 10 2.78 -15.13 -23.15
CA TYR A 10 3.26 -16.32 -22.43
C TYR A 10 2.05 -17.00 -21.75
N PRO A 11 1.62 -18.20 -22.19
CA PRO A 11 0.50 -18.91 -21.57
C PRO A 11 0.95 -19.39 -20.19
N GLY A 12 0.67 -18.58 -19.16
CA GLY A 12 1.09 -18.84 -17.78
C GLY A 12 1.50 -17.59 -17.02
N PHE A 13 1.90 -16.51 -17.71
CA PHE A 13 2.29 -15.26 -17.04
C PHE A 13 1.13 -14.62 -16.27
N GLY A 14 -0.09 -14.69 -16.82
CA GLY A 14 -1.29 -14.19 -16.13
C GLY A 14 -1.61 -14.98 -14.85
N LEU A 15 -1.52 -16.31 -14.91
CA LEU A 15 -1.75 -17.17 -13.75
C LEU A 15 -0.68 -16.95 -12.67
N PHE A 16 0.59 -16.89 -13.07
CA PHE A 16 1.69 -16.59 -12.17
C PHE A 16 1.53 -15.22 -11.50
N SER A 17 1.20 -14.18 -12.27
CA SER A 17 0.94 -12.83 -11.74
C SER A 17 -0.24 -12.84 -10.75
N ALA A 18 -1.32 -13.56 -11.05
CA ALA A 18 -2.46 -13.69 -10.15
C ALA A 18 -2.07 -14.38 -8.82
N ILE A 19 -1.30 -15.47 -8.88
CA ILE A 19 -0.79 -16.16 -7.68
C ILE A 19 0.14 -15.24 -6.88
N PHE A 20 1.03 -14.50 -7.55
CA PHE A 20 1.94 -13.55 -6.92
C PHE A 20 1.18 -12.45 -6.16
N PHE A 21 0.19 -11.81 -6.80
CA PHE A 21 -0.64 -10.82 -6.12
C PHE A 21 -1.48 -11.44 -5.02
N ALA A 22 -2.07 -12.61 -5.23
CA ALA A 22 -2.80 -13.33 -4.19
C ALA A 22 -1.91 -13.56 -2.96
N TYR A 23 -0.66 -14.01 -3.16
CA TYR A 23 0.30 -14.21 -2.07
C TYR A 23 0.63 -12.91 -1.33
N LEU A 24 0.83 -11.80 -2.03
CA LEU A 24 1.11 -10.49 -1.41
C LEU A 24 -0.08 -9.94 -0.61
N TYR A 25 -1.31 -10.12 -1.11
CA TYR A 25 -2.51 -9.57 -0.49
C TYR A 25 -3.15 -10.50 0.55
N LEU A 26 -2.90 -11.81 0.49
CA LEU A 26 -3.41 -12.78 1.48
C LEU A 26 -3.13 -12.37 2.94
N PRO A 27 -1.89 -12.02 3.34
CA PRO A 27 -1.62 -11.63 4.73
C PRO A 27 -2.36 -10.35 5.13
N ILE A 28 -2.52 -9.40 4.20
CA ILE A 28 -3.28 -8.17 4.43
C ILE A 28 -4.76 -8.51 4.63
N ALA A 29 -5.32 -9.39 3.80
CA ALA A 29 -6.70 -9.85 3.91
C ALA A 29 -6.96 -10.57 5.25
N VAL A 30 -6.01 -11.38 5.73
CA VAL A 30 -6.08 -12.03 7.04
C VAL A 30 -6.12 -11.01 8.16
N VAL A 31 -5.26 -9.98 8.13
CA VAL A 31 -5.26 -8.89 9.12
C VAL A 31 -6.59 -8.13 9.10
N VAL A 32 -7.13 -7.82 7.92
CA VAL A 32 -8.44 -7.17 7.77
C VAL A 32 -9.56 -8.05 8.31
N PHE A 33 -9.55 -9.36 8.03
CA PHE A 33 -10.57 -10.27 8.56
C PHE A 33 -10.56 -10.31 10.09
N TYR A 34 -9.37 -10.36 10.70
CA TYR A 34 -9.22 -10.36 12.16
C TYR A 34 -9.44 -8.99 12.81
N SER A 35 -9.29 -7.88 12.10
CA SER A 35 -9.58 -6.55 12.67
C SER A 35 -11.06 -6.37 13.03
N PHE A 36 -11.94 -7.16 12.41
CA PHE A 36 -13.37 -7.24 12.76
C PHE A 36 -13.69 -8.23 13.89
N ASN A 37 -12.71 -8.94 14.45
CA ASN A 37 -12.97 -9.86 15.57
C ASN A 37 -13.11 -9.07 16.88
N ALA A 38 -14.24 -9.26 17.58
CA ALA A 38 -14.49 -8.63 18.88
C ALA A 38 -13.45 -9.02 19.96
N ASN A 39 -12.86 -10.22 19.86
CA ASN A 39 -11.92 -10.74 20.85
C ASN A 39 -10.48 -10.34 20.55
N ARG A 40 -9.68 -10.15 21.62
CA ARG A 40 -8.22 -9.96 21.52
C ARG A 40 -7.44 -11.23 21.16
N ILE A 41 -8.03 -12.40 21.39
CA ILE A 41 -7.39 -13.68 21.16
C ILE A 41 -7.88 -14.23 19.82
N VAL A 42 -6.93 -14.41 18.90
CA VAL A 42 -7.18 -14.87 17.51
C VAL A 42 -7.89 -16.23 17.47
N SER A 43 -7.69 -17.10 18.47
CA SER A 43 -8.29 -18.45 18.52
C SER A 43 -9.76 -18.48 18.91
N ASN A 44 -10.33 -17.38 19.43
CA ASN A 44 -11.74 -17.34 19.83
C ASN A 44 -12.48 -16.29 19.00
N TRP A 45 -13.31 -16.74 18.06
CA TRP A 45 -14.10 -15.85 17.21
C TRP A 45 -15.25 -15.21 18.02
N GLY A 46 -15.07 -13.95 18.42
CA GLY A 46 -16.04 -13.22 19.24
C GLY A 46 -17.22 -12.60 18.47
N GLY A 47 -17.34 -12.89 17.18
CA GLY A 47 -18.28 -12.23 16.27
C GLY A 47 -17.71 -10.98 15.59
N PHE A 48 -18.48 -10.43 14.65
CA PHE A 48 -18.13 -9.21 13.91
C PHE A 48 -18.30 -7.96 14.79
N SER A 49 -17.26 -7.14 14.89
CA SER A 49 -17.24 -5.94 15.73
C SER A 49 -16.36 -4.84 15.15
N LEU A 50 -16.82 -3.60 15.31
CA LEU A 50 -16.06 -2.37 15.00
C LEU A 50 -15.45 -1.73 16.24
N HIS A 51 -15.51 -2.42 17.39
CA HIS A 51 -15.07 -1.90 18.69
C HIS A 51 -13.64 -1.34 18.64
N TRP A 52 -12.69 -2.08 18.05
CA TRP A 52 -11.29 -1.67 17.98
C TRP A 52 -11.07 -0.40 17.17
N TYR A 53 -11.87 -0.17 16.12
CA TYR A 53 -11.83 1.08 15.36
C TYR A 53 -12.29 2.27 16.22
N ALA A 54 -13.39 2.12 16.96
CA ALA A 54 -13.87 3.15 17.88
C ALA A 54 -12.86 3.42 19.00
N THR A 55 -12.29 2.37 19.59
CA THR A 55 -11.24 2.48 20.63
C THR A 55 -10.01 3.19 20.09
N ALA A 56 -9.56 2.87 18.88
CA ALA A 56 -8.42 3.53 18.24
C ALA A 56 -8.68 5.03 18.01
N LEU A 57 -9.88 5.39 17.55
CA LEU A 57 -10.27 6.79 17.36
C LEU A 57 -10.38 7.58 18.67
N SER A 58 -10.83 6.93 19.75
CA SER A 58 -10.89 7.54 21.09
C SER A 58 -9.53 7.66 21.79
N ASN A 59 -8.50 7.00 21.27
CA ASN A 59 -7.19 7.01 21.90
C ASN A 59 -6.40 8.25 21.46
N ALA A 60 -6.27 9.21 22.36
CA ALA A 60 -5.59 10.49 22.11
C ALA A 60 -4.12 10.32 21.70
N ASN A 61 -3.41 9.32 22.23
CA ASN A 61 -2.01 9.06 21.89
C ASN A 61 -1.90 8.55 20.45
N LEU A 62 -2.74 7.59 20.05
CA LEU A 62 -2.80 7.10 18.68
C LEU A 62 -3.16 8.21 17.70
N MET A 63 -4.19 9.01 18.02
CA MET A 63 -4.62 10.11 17.15
C MET A 63 -3.54 11.19 16.99
N THR A 64 -2.81 11.50 18.07
CA THR A 64 -1.68 12.44 18.02
C THR A 64 -0.56 11.89 17.15
N ALA A 65 -0.21 10.62 17.30
CA ALA A 65 0.79 9.98 16.45
C ALA A 65 0.40 10.03 14.96
N VAL A 66 -0.85 9.71 14.63
CA VAL A 66 -1.38 9.79 13.25
C VAL A 66 -1.25 11.21 12.68
N LYS A 67 -1.63 12.23 13.44
CA LYS A 67 -1.53 13.64 13.01
C LYS A 67 -0.08 14.04 12.75
N THR A 68 0.83 13.68 13.66
CA THR A 68 2.26 13.96 13.50
C THR A 68 2.82 13.27 12.27
N SER A 69 2.55 11.98 12.08
CA SER A 69 2.99 11.24 10.90
C SER A 69 2.47 11.84 9.61
N LEU A 70 1.19 12.23 9.56
CA LEU A 70 0.59 12.82 8.36
C LEU A 70 1.21 14.18 8.03
N LEU A 71 1.44 15.03 9.05
CA LEU A 71 2.09 16.32 8.88
C LEU A 71 3.52 16.14 8.35
N VAL A 72 4.30 15.28 8.99
CA VAL A 72 5.68 15.00 8.57
C VAL A 72 5.72 14.44 7.15
N ALA A 73 4.86 13.48 6.82
CA ALA A 73 4.77 12.90 5.50
C ALA A 73 4.40 13.93 4.42
N ALA A 74 3.44 14.83 4.71
CA ALA A 74 3.02 15.87 3.78
C ALA A 74 4.16 16.85 3.48
N VAL A 75 4.82 17.37 4.52
CA VAL A 75 5.95 18.30 4.37
C VAL A 75 7.12 17.64 3.65
N ALA A 76 7.47 16.41 4.04
CA ALA A 76 8.53 15.64 3.41
C ALA A 76 8.23 15.38 1.93
N THR A 77 6.99 15.04 1.59
CA THR A 77 6.58 14.79 0.19
C THR A 77 6.72 16.06 -0.64
N VAL A 78 6.22 17.20 -0.17
CA VAL A 78 6.34 18.48 -0.90
C VAL A 78 7.79 18.88 -1.08
N ALA A 79 8.60 18.87 -0.01
CA ALA A 79 10.01 19.23 -0.09
C ALA A 79 10.79 18.29 -1.03
N SER A 80 10.59 16.98 -0.88
CA SER A 80 11.25 15.96 -1.69
C SER A 80 10.87 16.08 -3.17
N THR A 81 9.57 16.24 -3.47
CA THR A 81 9.10 16.39 -4.86
C THR A 81 9.64 17.64 -5.53
N LEU A 82 9.72 18.78 -4.83
CA LEU A 82 10.30 20.00 -5.39
C LEU A 82 11.78 19.80 -5.75
N VAL A 83 12.56 19.23 -4.83
CA VAL A 83 13.99 18.98 -5.06
C VAL A 83 14.18 17.95 -6.18
N ALA A 84 13.42 16.86 -6.16
CA ALA A 84 13.47 15.81 -7.18
C ALA A 84 13.07 16.36 -8.55
N LEU A 85 12.05 17.22 -8.63
CA LEU A 85 11.62 17.84 -9.87
C LEU A 85 12.71 18.75 -10.46
N MET A 86 13.34 19.58 -9.63
CA MET A 86 14.46 20.43 -10.08
C MET A 86 15.63 19.60 -10.61
N ALA A 87 16.01 18.53 -9.90
CA ALA A 87 17.05 17.61 -10.34
C ALA A 87 16.66 16.92 -11.66
N ALA A 88 15.42 16.43 -11.79
CA ALA A 88 14.93 15.79 -12.99
C ALA A 88 14.95 16.74 -14.21
N LEU A 89 14.58 18.01 -14.02
CA LEU A 89 14.62 19.01 -15.10
C LEU A 89 16.05 19.22 -15.63
N VAL A 90 17.04 19.33 -14.74
CA VAL A 90 18.46 19.47 -15.14
C VAL A 90 18.95 18.20 -15.82
N LEU A 91 18.65 17.01 -15.29
CA LEU A 91 19.08 15.75 -15.89
C LEU A 91 18.49 15.53 -17.30
N VAL A 92 17.22 15.92 -17.50
CA VAL A 92 16.54 15.71 -18.78
C VAL A 92 16.87 16.79 -19.82
N ARG A 93 17.00 18.05 -19.41
CA ARG A 93 17.13 19.19 -20.34
C ARG A 93 18.47 19.92 -20.27
N GLY A 94 19.25 19.75 -19.20
CA GLY A 94 20.54 20.41 -19.02
C GLY A 94 21.69 19.82 -19.85
N ARG A 95 21.46 18.74 -20.59
CA ARG A 95 22.43 18.20 -21.55
C ARG A 95 22.37 18.89 -22.93
N ASP A 96 21.25 19.55 -23.22
CA ASP A 96 20.99 20.20 -24.52
C ASP A 96 21.16 21.74 -24.46
N VAL A 97 21.72 22.27 -23.35
CA VAL A 97 22.16 23.66 -23.14
C VAL A 97 23.66 23.66 -22.91
#